data_AF-A0A519HRY1-F1
#
_entry.id   AF-A0A519HRY1-F1
#
_cell.length_a   1.000
_cell.length_b   1.000
_cell.length_c   1.000
_cell.angle_alpha   90.00
_cell.angle_beta   90.00
_cell.angle_gamma   90.00
#
_symmetry.space_group_name_H-M   'P 1'
#
loop_
_entity.id
_entity.type
_entity.pdbx_description
1 polymer ?
#
loop_
_entity_poly.entity_id
_entity_poly.type
_entity_poly.pdbx_seq_one_letter_code
_entity_poly.pdbx_strand_id
1 'polypeptide(L)'
;MIRSLAVLSVALALTGGSTALSQAGPPPLRVKVLLASDPHLDAGARANHDALLQSLSAGGPTGGWFTLLPTGLDVAEFEHCTISAQDPRTCASRQLAEQGATGATVIVLAGGEADHASWICVGTGARPTSPERQSIRVDLDAGLDTASPKRMETRAAAAGCITGAGAESGW
;
A
#
# COMPACT_ATOMS: atom_id res chain seq x y z
N MET A 1 -70.90 37.77 20.34
CA MET A 1 -70.42 37.77 18.93
C MET A 1 -69.22 38.70 18.85
N ILE A 2 -68.22 38.35 18.02
CA ILE A 2 -66.97 39.09 17.70
C ILE A 2 -65.85 38.85 18.73
N ARG A 3 -64.60 38.55 18.39
CA ARG A 3 -63.89 37.78 17.34
C ARG A 3 -62.40 37.88 17.75
N SER A 4 -61.66 36.79 17.57
CA SER A 4 -60.25 36.58 17.92
C SER A 4 -59.25 37.55 17.27
N LEU A 5 -58.13 37.80 17.96
CA LEU A 5 -56.79 38.20 17.43
C LEU A 5 -55.76 37.72 18.50
N ALA A 6 -55.14 36.56 18.37
CA ALA A 6 -53.93 36.25 17.59
C ALA A 6 -52.68 37.07 18.01
N VAL A 7 -51.82 36.46 18.84
CA VAL A 7 -50.38 36.73 18.83
C VAL A 7 -49.67 35.38 18.86
N LEU A 8 -49.09 35.04 17.71
CA LEU A 8 -48.35 33.81 17.44
C LEU A 8 -46.88 34.09 17.77
N SER A 9 -46.39 33.60 18.92
CA SER A 9 -44.96 33.68 19.25
C SER A 9 -44.23 32.52 18.58
N VAL A 10 -43.47 32.87 17.54
CA VAL A 10 -42.47 32.03 16.88
C VAL A 10 -41.29 31.86 17.82
N ALA A 11 -40.96 30.62 18.19
CA ALA A 11 -39.70 30.28 18.86
C ALA A 11 -38.86 29.38 17.95
N LEU A 12 -37.66 29.87 17.69
CA LEU A 12 -36.64 29.39 16.77
C LEU A 12 -36.02 28.04 17.15
N ALA A 13 -35.62 27.33 16.09
CA ALA A 13 -34.37 26.57 15.93
C ALA A 13 -34.08 25.39 16.88
N LEU A 14 -34.52 24.20 16.44
CA LEU A 14 -33.81 22.95 16.70
C LEU A 14 -32.89 22.66 15.51
N THR A 15 -31.77 23.36 15.40
CA THR A 15 -30.62 22.88 14.62
C THR A 15 -29.93 21.80 15.44
N GLY A 16 -30.49 20.60 15.43
CA GLY A 16 -29.80 19.40 15.87
C GLY A 16 -28.66 19.13 14.89
N GLY A 17 -27.48 19.68 15.20
CA GLY A 17 -26.27 19.39 14.47
C GLY A 17 -26.00 17.90 14.55
N SER A 18 -26.09 17.21 13.41
CA SER A 18 -25.57 15.87 13.25
C SER A 18 -24.09 15.93 13.54
N THR A 19 -23.68 15.51 14.75
CA THR A 19 -22.31 15.10 15.00
C THR A 19 -22.08 13.87 14.15
N ALA A 20 -21.60 14.09 12.93
CA ALA A 20 -21.00 13.04 12.13
C ALA A 20 -19.89 12.46 13.00
N LEU A 21 -20.11 11.24 13.51
CA LEU A 21 -19.04 10.39 13.99
C LEU A 21 -18.02 10.37 12.85
N SER A 22 -16.91 11.08 13.00
CA SER A 22 -15.71 10.76 12.24
C SER A 22 -15.37 9.34 12.66
N GLN A 23 -15.91 8.38 11.92
CA GLN A 23 -15.45 7.01 11.93
C GLN A 23 -13.99 7.14 11.50
N ALA A 24 -13.08 7.19 12.48
CA ALA A 24 -11.67 7.10 12.23
C ALA A 24 -11.49 5.80 11.45
N GLY A 25 -11.27 5.93 10.14
CA GLY A 25 -10.96 4.79 9.30
C GLY A 25 -9.76 4.05 9.89
N PRO A 26 -9.55 2.77 9.53
CA PRO A 26 -8.34 2.08 9.92
C PRO A 26 -7.12 2.97 9.63
N PRO A 27 -6.13 3.01 10.53
CA PRO A 27 -4.97 3.88 10.38
C PRO A 27 -4.32 3.64 9.00
N PRO A 28 -3.81 4.68 8.34
CA PRO A 28 -3.26 4.55 6.99
C PRO A 28 -2.16 3.49 6.95
N LEU A 29 -2.19 2.65 5.91
CA LEU A 29 -1.18 1.62 5.67
C LEU A 29 0.20 2.28 5.53
N ARG A 30 1.16 1.91 6.38
CA ARG A 30 2.52 2.47 6.41
C ARG A 30 3.50 1.49 5.78
N VAL A 31 3.92 1.73 4.55
CA VAL A 31 4.67 0.75 3.74
C VAL A 31 6.15 1.16 3.66
N LYS A 32 7.06 0.27 4.08
CA LYS A 32 8.52 0.45 3.93
C LYS A 32 9.00 -0.35 2.71
N VAL A 33 9.07 0.31 1.56
CA VAL A 33 9.31 -0.37 0.28
C VAL A 33 10.79 -0.58 0.02
N LEU A 34 11.30 -1.78 0.24
CA LEU A 34 12.65 -2.18 -0.17
C LEU A 34 12.63 -2.79 -1.56
N LEU A 35 13.04 -2.02 -2.59
CA LEU A 35 13.31 -2.54 -3.95
C LEU A 35 14.60 -3.36 -3.97
N ALA A 36 14.47 -4.49 -3.28
CA ALA A 36 15.50 -5.34 -2.74
C ALA A 36 15.87 -6.61 -3.48
N SER A 37 15.58 -6.89 -4.76
CA SER A 37 15.60 -8.33 -5.08
C SER A 37 15.65 -8.74 -6.54
N ASP A 38 16.49 -8.08 -7.32
CA ASP A 38 17.09 -8.79 -8.44
C ASP A 38 18.48 -8.21 -8.75
N PRO A 39 19.57 -8.97 -8.65
CA PRO A 39 20.88 -8.53 -9.13
C PRO A 39 20.89 -8.28 -10.66
N HIS A 40 19.87 -8.75 -11.38
CA HIS A 40 19.69 -8.53 -12.81
C HIS A 40 18.81 -7.33 -13.16
N LEU A 41 18.22 -6.64 -12.18
CA LEU A 41 17.46 -5.40 -12.44
C LEU A 41 18.43 -4.29 -12.86
N ASP A 42 18.31 -3.84 -14.10
CA ASP A 42 19.02 -2.66 -14.56
C ASP A 42 18.47 -1.36 -13.91
N ALA A 43 19.17 -0.25 -14.14
CA ALA A 43 18.79 1.04 -13.55
C ALA A 43 17.43 1.56 -14.06
N GLY A 44 17.05 1.25 -15.30
CA GLY A 44 15.79 1.68 -15.91
C GLY A 44 14.60 0.89 -15.34
N ALA A 45 14.75 -0.43 -15.24
CA ALA A 45 13.76 -1.30 -14.62
C ALA A 45 13.54 -0.91 -13.15
N ARG A 46 14.62 -0.67 -12.39
CA ARG A 46 14.53 -0.16 -11.01
C ARG A 46 13.75 1.15 -10.95
N ALA A 47 14.05 2.10 -11.83
CA ALA A 47 13.34 3.38 -11.89
C ALA A 47 11.84 3.21 -12.21
N ASN A 48 11.47 2.25 -13.07
CA ASN A 48 10.07 1.95 -13.40
C ASN A 48 9.31 1.32 -12.22
N HIS A 49 9.95 0.39 -11.50
CA HIS A 49 9.40 -0.14 -10.25
C HIS A 49 9.16 0.97 -9.23
N ASP A 50 10.16 1.84 -9.01
CA ASP A 50 10.08 3.00 -8.13
C ASP A 50 8.96 3.95 -8.54
N ALA A 51 8.88 4.28 -9.83
CA ALA A 51 7.86 5.17 -10.38
C ALA A 51 6.45 4.60 -10.14
N LEU A 52 6.25 3.29 -10.32
CA LEU A 52 4.96 2.67 -10.08
C LEU A 52 4.60 2.74 -8.59
N LEU A 53 5.52 2.37 -7.70
CA LEU A 53 5.33 2.45 -6.24
C LEU A 53 5.00 3.87 -5.77
N GLN A 54 5.77 4.87 -6.22
CA GLN A 54 5.52 6.28 -5.93
C GLN A 54 4.15 6.71 -6.44
N SER A 55 3.78 6.33 -7.65
CA SER A 55 2.48 6.68 -8.23
C SER A 55 1.30 6.04 -7.50
N LEU A 56 1.46 4.86 -6.90
CA LEU A 56 0.44 4.21 -6.09
C LEU A 56 0.28 4.89 -4.72
N SER A 57 1.38 5.37 -4.14
CA SER A 57 1.36 6.12 -2.89
C SER A 57 0.82 7.54 -3.05
N ALA A 58 1.17 8.21 -4.15
CA ALA A 58 0.72 9.58 -4.43
C ALA A 58 -0.81 9.66 -4.44
N GLY A 59 -1.37 10.65 -3.75
CA GLY A 59 -2.82 10.86 -3.70
C GLY A 59 -3.44 11.19 -5.06
N GLY A 60 -4.77 11.06 -5.16
CA GLY A 60 -5.54 11.34 -6.38
C GLY A 60 -6.43 10.17 -6.82
N PRO A 61 -7.05 10.25 -8.00
CA PRO A 61 -8.12 9.31 -8.41
C PRO A 61 -7.68 7.83 -8.53
N THR A 62 -6.38 7.56 -8.58
CA THR A 62 -5.82 6.22 -8.86
C THR A 62 -4.65 5.85 -7.93
N GLY A 63 -4.52 6.57 -6.82
CA GLY A 63 -3.43 6.43 -5.85
C GLY A 63 -3.90 6.74 -4.43
N GLY A 64 -2.97 6.96 -3.50
CA GLY A 64 -3.28 7.15 -2.07
C GLY A 64 -3.58 5.86 -1.33
N TRP A 65 -3.15 4.72 -1.88
CA TRP A 65 -3.38 3.39 -1.29
C TRP A 65 -2.62 3.19 0.02
N PHE A 66 -1.47 3.86 0.16
CA PHE A 66 -0.58 3.73 1.30
C PHE A 66 0.38 4.91 1.40
N THR A 67 1.00 5.07 2.56
CA THR A 67 2.11 6.01 2.78
C THR A 67 3.43 5.28 2.63
N LEU A 68 4.29 5.75 1.71
CA LEU A 68 5.67 5.31 1.62
C LEU A 68 6.49 5.86 2.78
N LEU A 69 7.23 4.97 3.43
CA LEU A 69 8.25 5.31 4.42
C LEU A 69 9.64 5.05 3.84
N PRO A 70 10.67 5.80 4.28
CA PRO A 70 12.05 5.38 4.08
C PRO A 70 12.22 3.95 4.59
N THR A 71 12.85 3.10 3.78
CA THR A 71 13.09 1.70 4.13
C THR A 71 13.88 1.58 5.43
N GLY A 72 14.98 2.32 5.52
CA GLY A 72 15.98 2.16 6.57
C GLY A 72 16.58 0.75 6.61
N LEU A 73 16.33 -0.07 5.58
CA LEU A 73 16.75 -1.47 5.47
C LEU A 73 18.15 -1.52 4.86
N ASP A 74 19.00 -2.36 5.43
CA ASP A 74 20.35 -2.59 4.91
C ASP A 74 20.26 -3.54 3.70
N VAL A 75 20.47 -2.98 2.52
CA VAL A 75 20.42 -3.71 1.25
C VAL A 75 21.52 -4.78 1.19
N ALA A 76 22.72 -4.49 1.68
CA ALA A 76 23.84 -5.42 1.63
C ALA A 76 23.60 -6.62 2.57
N GLU A 77 23.02 -6.36 3.74
CA GLU A 77 22.60 -7.44 4.65
C GLU A 77 21.47 -8.28 4.05
N PHE A 78 20.51 -7.65 3.35
CA PHE A 78 19.44 -8.35 2.68
C PHE A 78 19.98 -9.28 1.58
N GLU A 79 20.86 -8.76 0.71
CA GLU A 79 21.53 -9.53 -0.34
C GLU A 79 22.36 -10.69 0.24
N HIS A 80 23.11 -10.46 1.32
CA HIS A 80 23.84 -11.53 1.99
C HIS A 80 22.91 -12.61 2.55
N CYS A 81 21.76 -12.19 3.09
CA CYS A 81 20.73 -13.12 3.54
C CYS A 81 20.17 -13.94 2.39
N THR A 82 19.81 -13.34 1.25
CA THR A 82 19.19 -14.08 0.14
C THR A 82 20.13 -15.09 -0.48
N ILE A 83 21.42 -14.77 -0.57
CA ILE A 83 22.48 -15.68 -1.02
C ILE A 83 22.59 -16.90 -0.08
N SER A 84 22.45 -16.71 1.23
CA SER A 84 22.66 -17.75 2.24
C SER A 84 21.41 -18.56 2.59
N ALA A 85 20.23 -17.92 2.67
CA ALA A 85 18.97 -18.51 3.11
C ALA A 85 18.11 -19.05 1.97
N GLN A 86 18.46 -18.78 0.70
CA GLN A 86 17.75 -19.17 -0.54
C GLN A 86 16.29 -18.69 -0.68
N ASP A 87 15.66 -18.15 0.36
CA ASP A 87 14.30 -17.61 0.33
C ASP A 87 14.27 -16.10 0.67
N PRO A 88 14.04 -15.24 -0.33
CA PRO A 88 13.93 -13.79 -0.14
C PRO A 88 12.83 -13.37 0.85
N ARG A 89 11.74 -14.14 0.98
CA ARG A 89 10.67 -13.83 1.92
C ARG A 89 11.14 -13.94 3.36
N THR A 90 11.84 -15.03 3.69
CA THR A 90 12.42 -15.24 5.03
C THR A 90 13.39 -14.12 5.41
N CYS A 91 14.22 -13.65 4.47
CA CYS A 91 15.12 -12.52 4.70
C CYS A 91 14.39 -11.20 4.95
N ALA A 92 13.34 -10.92 4.17
CA ALA A 92 12.54 -9.71 4.33
C ALA A 92 11.82 -9.69 5.69
N SER A 93 11.19 -10.80 6.06
CA SER A 93 10.54 -10.94 7.37
C SER A 93 11.54 -10.80 8.53
N ARG A 94 12.76 -11.33 8.39
CA ARG A 94 13.80 -11.21 9.42
C ARG A 94 14.23 -9.75 9.62
N GLN A 95 14.52 -9.03 8.55
CA GLN A 95 14.90 -7.61 8.65
C GLN A 95 13.78 -6.75 9.23
N LEU A 96 12.51 -7.02 8.87
CA LEU A 96 11.37 -6.34 9.50
C LEU A 96 11.34 -6.56 11.02
N ALA A 97 11.59 -7.80 11.47
CA ALA A 97 11.65 -8.13 12.89
C ALA A 97 12.82 -7.45 13.60
N GLU A 98 14.03 -7.47 13.00
CA GLU A 98 15.24 -6.84 13.54
C GLU A 98 15.11 -5.32 13.70
N GLN A 99 14.37 -4.67 12.80
CA GLN A 99 14.06 -3.24 12.92
C GLN A 99 12.99 -2.90 13.96
N GLY A 100 12.39 -3.90 14.61
CA GLY A 100 11.20 -3.70 15.43
C GLY A 100 10.07 -3.05 14.63
N ALA A 101 9.93 -3.39 13.34
CA ALA A 101 8.87 -2.86 12.52
C ALA A 101 7.52 -3.29 13.12
N THR A 102 6.67 -2.30 13.40
CA THR A 102 5.35 -2.51 14.00
C THR A 102 4.26 -2.04 13.04
N GLY A 103 3.06 -2.57 13.24
CA GLY A 103 1.93 -2.33 12.34
C GLY A 103 2.19 -2.86 10.94
N ALA A 104 1.45 -2.31 9.98
CA ALA A 104 1.37 -2.80 8.62
C ALA A 104 2.54 -2.39 7.70
N THR A 105 3.76 -2.65 8.20
CA THR A 105 5.00 -2.42 7.46
C THR A 105 5.21 -3.53 6.45
N VAL A 106 5.31 -3.18 5.16
CA VAL A 106 5.47 -4.13 4.06
C VAL A 106 6.71 -3.80 3.24
N ILE A 107 7.56 -4.81 3.00
CA ILE A 107 8.66 -4.81 2.02
C ILE A 107 8.13 -5.29 0.66
N VAL A 108 8.49 -4.61 -0.44
CA VAL A 108 8.15 -5.02 -1.80
C VAL A 108 9.41 -5.47 -2.54
N LEU A 109 9.62 -6.78 -2.58
CA LEU A 109 10.68 -7.41 -3.33
C LEU A 109 10.35 -7.36 -4.82
N ALA A 110 10.98 -6.44 -5.55
CA ALA A 110 10.85 -6.28 -7.00
C ALA A 110 11.91 -7.11 -7.75
N GLY A 111 11.54 -7.66 -8.91
CA GLY A 111 12.43 -8.30 -9.87
C GLY A 111 11.81 -8.38 -11.27
N GLY A 112 12.59 -8.82 -12.26
CA GLY A 112 12.17 -8.84 -13.68
C GLY A 112 11.99 -7.45 -14.30
N GLU A 113 11.53 -7.39 -15.55
CA GLU A 113 11.44 -6.14 -16.33
C GLU A 113 10.15 -6.09 -17.15
N ALA A 114 9.67 -4.87 -17.47
CA ALA A 114 8.51 -4.60 -18.33
C ALA A 114 7.28 -5.48 -17.99
N ASP A 115 6.82 -6.32 -18.92
CA ASP A 115 5.68 -7.25 -18.79
C ASP A 115 6.02 -8.57 -18.06
N HIS A 116 7.30 -8.77 -17.76
CA HIS A 116 7.83 -9.87 -16.96
C HIS A 116 8.20 -9.46 -15.54
N ALA A 117 7.99 -8.19 -15.17
CA ALA A 117 8.27 -7.73 -13.83
C ALA A 117 7.39 -8.46 -12.80
N SER A 118 7.93 -8.63 -11.60
CA SER A 118 7.30 -9.41 -10.54
C SER A 118 7.56 -8.78 -9.19
N TRP A 119 6.53 -8.79 -8.34
CA TRP A 119 6.61 -8.29 -6.98
C TRP A 119 6.26 -9.39 -6.00
N ILE A 120 7.03 -9.47 -4.92
CA ILE A 120 6.70 -10.22 -3.72
C ILE A 120 6.52 -9.21 -2.57
N CYS A 121 5.32 -9.16 -2.01
CA CYS A 121 5.00 -8.28 -0.88
C CYS A 121 5.14 -9.06 0.44
N VAL A 122 5.89 -8.53 1.40
CA VAL A 122 6.18 -9.22 2.67
C VAL A 122 5.88 -8.29 3.84
N GLY A 123 4.94 -8.68 4.69
CA GLY A 123 4.56 -7.94 5.89
C GLY A 123 5.31 -8.36 7.16
N THR A 124 5.00 -7.71 8.28
CA THR A 124 5.51 -8.05 9.63
C THR A 124 4.75 -9.21 10.29
N GLY A 125 3.59 -9.60 9.73
CA GLY A 125 2.80 -10.73 10.18
C GLY A 125 3.56 -12.07 10.14
N ALA A 126 2.99 -13.08 10.79
CA ALA A 126 3.46 -14.46 10.64
C ALA A 126 3.38 -14.93 9.18
N ARG A 127 3.90 -16.14 8.88
CA ARG A 127 3.92 -16.73 7.52
C ARG A 127 2.58 -16.50 6.81
N PRO A 128 2.59 -16.03 5.54
CA PRO A 128 1.37 -15.58 4.92
C PRO A 128 0.32 -16.67 4.81
N THR A 129 -0.94 -16.31 5.09
CA THR A 129 -2.07 -17.25 5.00
C THR A 129 -2.48 -17.48 3.56
N SER A 130 -2.17 -16.55 2.67
CA SER A 130 -2.36 -16.64 1.23
C SER A 130 -1.14 -16.10 0.47
N PRO A 131 -0.01 -16.85 0.44
CA PRO A 131 1.23 -16.42 -0.21
C PRO A 131 1.06 -16.07 -1.70
N GLU A 132 0.13 -16.74 -2.38
CA GLU A 132 -0.22 -16.50 -3.78
C GLU A 132 -0.82 -15.10 -4.03
N ARG A 133 -1.42 -14.48 -3.01
CA ARG A 133 -1.94 -13.10 -3.10
C ARG A 133 -0.89 -12.03 -2.84
N GLN A 134 0.29 -12.45 -2.37
CA GLN A 134 1.44 -11.60 -2.07
C GLN A 134 2.57 -11.80 -3.07
N SER A 135 2.26 -12.37 -4.24
CA SER A 135 3.16 -12.54 -5.35
C SER A 135 2.39 -12.21 -6.62
N ILE A 136 2.89 -11.26 -7.40
CA ILE A 136 2.21 -10.83 -8.63
C ILE A 136 3.22 -10.69 -9.77
N ARG A 137 2.73 -10.88 -10.99
CA ARG A 137 3.37 -10.30 -12.18
C ARG A 137 2.80 -8.91 -12.41
N VAL A 138 3.66 -7.98 -12.78
CA VAL A 138 3.32 -6.58 -12.99
C VAL A 138 3.75 -6.22 -14.40
N ASP A 139 2.84 -5.67 -15.18
CA ASP A 139 3.16 -5.01 -16.45
C ASP A 139 3.49 -3.54 -16.13
N LEU A 140 4.78 -3.24 -15.93
CA LEU A 140 5.21 -1.91 -15.49
C LEU A 140 4.80 -0.81 -16.48
N ASP A 141 4.92 -1.09 -17.77
CA ASP A 141 4.59 -0.15 -18.83
C ASP A 141 3.10 0.16 -18.83
N ALA A 142 2.24 -0.87 -18.72
CA ALA A 142 0.80 -0.66 -18.61
C ALA A 142 0.41 0.10 -17.34
N GLY A 143 1.08 -0.15 -16.21
CA GLY A 143 0.79 0.51 -14.92
C GLY A 143 1.17 2.00 -14.89
N LEU A 144 2.20 2.37 -15.65
CA LEU A 144 2.74 3.72 -15.75
C LEU A 144 2.09 4.53 -16.88
N ASP A 145 1.75 3.90 -18.00
CA ASP A 145 1.11 4.56 -19.14
C ASP A 145 -0.32 4.99 -18.81
N THR A 146 -0.56 6.31 -18.81
CA THR A 146 -1.88 6.91 -18.59
C THR A 146 -2.92 6.56 -19.66
N ALA A 147 -2.49 6.21 -20.87
CA ALA A 147 -3.37 5.83 -21.97
C ALA A 147 -3.68 4.33 -22.00
N SER A 148 -2.94 3.52 -21.23
CA SER A 148 -3.11 2.06 -21.25
C SER A 148 -4.50 1.65 -20.72
N PRO A 149 -5.25 0.81 -21.46
CA PRO A 149 -6.53 0.30 -20.97
C PRO A 149 -6.38 -0.63 -19.77
N LYS A 150 -5.18 -1.21 -19.56
CA LYS A 150 -4.87 -2.10 -18.43
C LYS A 150 -4.37 -1.36 -17.19
N ARG A 151 -4.15 -0.04 -17.29
CA ARG A 151 -3.54 0.76 -16.22
C ARG A 151 -4.19 0.54 -14.86
N MET A 152 -5.52 0.58 -14.80
CA MET A 152 -6.24 0.44 -13.52
C MET A 152 -6.14 -0.98 -12.96
N GLU A 153 -6.23 -1.99 -13.82
CA GLU A 153 -6.09 -3.40 -13.44
C GLU A 153 -4.70 -3.67 -12.88
N THR A 154 -3.65 -3.28 -13.60
CA THR A 154 -2.26 -3.44 -13.15
C THR A 154 -2.02 -2.73 -11.81
N ARG A 155 -2.49 -1.49 -11.68
CA ARG A 155 -2.32 -0.71 -10.45
C ARG A 155 -3.09 -1.31 -9.27
N ALA A 156 -4.30 -1.81 -9.51
CA ALA A 156 -5.11 -2.47 -8.49
C ALA A 156 -4.45 -3.79 -8.04
N ALA A 157 -3.88 -4.58 -8.96
CA ALA A 157 -3.14 -5.79 -8.62
C ALA A 157 -1.89 -5.48 -7.78
N ALA A 158 -1.12 -4.45 -8.17
CA ALA A 158 0.05 -3.97 -7.43
C ALA A 158 -0.31 -3.47 -6.02
N ALA A 159 -1.34 -2.63 -5.89
CA ALA A 159 -1.86 -2.18 -4.60
C ALA A 159 -2.44 -3.34 -3.77
N GLY A 160 -3.07 -4.32 -4.42
CA GLY A 160 -3.63 -5.51 -3.78
C GLY A 160 -2.57 -6.39 -3.12
N CYS A 161 -1.41 -6.57 -3.77
CA CYS A 161 -0.27 -7.28 -3.18
C CYS A 161 0.20 -6.62 -1.88
N ILE A 162 0.33 -5.28 -1.88
CA ILE A 162 0.80 -4.50 -0.73
C ILE A 162 -0.25 -4.50 0.39
N THR A 163 -1.51 -4.21 0.06
CA THR A 163 -2.60 -4.17 1.05
C THR A 163 -2.88 -5.57 1.63
N GLY A 164 -2.73 -6.63 0.84
CA GLY A 164 -2.82 -8.02 1.31
C GLY A 164 -1.73 -8.37 2.33
N ALA A 165 -0.47 -8.02 2.06
CA ALA A 165 0.62 -8.18 3.03
C ALA A 165 0.42 -7.31 4.28
N GLY A 166 -0.14 -6.11 4.11
CA GLY A 166 -0.53 -5.21 5.19
C GLY A 166 -1.61 -5.78 6.10
N ALA A 167 -2.68 -6.33 5.52
CA ALA A 167 -3.79 -6.93 6.27
C ALA A 167 -3.34 -8.10 7.14
N GLU A 168 -2.47 -8.97 6.62
CA GLU A 168 -1.88 -10.07 7.40
C GLU A 168 -0.89 -9.58 8.48
N SER A 169 -0.53 -8.30 8.44
CA SER A 169 0.31 -7.61 9.43
C SER A 169 -0.49 -6.77 10.43
N GLY A 170 -1.82 -6.92 10.46
CA GLY A 170 -2.72 -6.23 11.40
C GLY A 170 -3.19 -4.85 10.95
N TRP A 171 -3.29 -4.62 9.63
CA TRP A 171 -3.96 -3.45 9.03
C TRP A 171 -5.47 -3.59 8.97
#